data_AF-A0A7Z9S2F4-F1
#
_entry.id   AF-A0A7Z9S2F4-F1
#
_cell.length_a   1.000
_cell.length_b   1.000
_cell.length_c   1.000
_cell.angle_alpha   90.00
_cell.angle_beta   90.00
_cell.angle_gamma   90.00
#
_symmetry.space_group_name_H-M   'P 1'
#
loop_
_entity.id
_entity.type
_entity.pdbx_description
1 polymer ?
#
loop_
_entity_poly.entity_id
_entity_poly.type
_entity_poly.pdbx_seq_one_letter_code
_entity_poly.pdbx_strand_id
1 'polypeptide(L)'
;MIERANLVPMVGSLKKARVLCVGDVMLDHFLYGTVDRISPEAPIPVLNVVRQDTMLGGAGNVVRNLVTLGAQARFVTIIGKDGDGKDIARQIKGHGIKETPIIDDGRRTSTKTRYIAGVQQVLRADRETALPLSAKTEAKLIQAA
;
A
#
# COMPACT_ATOMS: atom_id res chain seq x y z
N MET A 1 24.80 -14.25 -15.81
CA MET A 1 23.45 -14.82 -15.95
C MET A 1 23.24 -15.74 -14.76
N ILE A 2 22.26 -15.52 -13.88
CA ILE A 2 22.05 -16.41 -12.73
C ILE A 2 21.41 -17.69 -13.26
N GLU A 3 22.08 -18.83 -13.12
CA GLU A 3 21.47 -20.12 -13.41
C GLU A 3 20.30 -20.38 -12.45
N ARG A 4 19.16 -20.87 -12.97
CA ARG A 4 17.95 -21.11 -12.17
C ARG A 4 18.21 -21.98 -10.93
N ALA A 5 19.17 -22.90 -11.00
CA ALA A 5 19.59 -23.75 -9.88
C ALA A 5 20.09 -22.95 -8.66
N ASN A 6 20.63 -21.75 -8.88
CA ASN A 6 21.17 -20.90 -7.81
C ASN A 6 20.12 -19.99 -7.17
N LEU A 7 18.91 -19.89 -7.72
CA LEU A 7 17.87 -19.00 -7.18
C LEU A 7 17.26 -19.54 -5.89
N VAL A 8 17.03 -20.85 -5.79
CA VAL A 8 16.40 -21.45 -4.60
C VAL A 8 17.24 -21.24 -3.34
N PRO A 9 18.56 -21.51 -3.34
CA PRO A 9 19.41 -21.21 -2.19
C PRO A 9 19.47 -19.72 -1.85
N MET A 10 19.46 -18.84 -2.87
CA MET A 10 19.47 -17.38 -2.67
C MET A 10 18.17 -16.87 -2.03
N VAL A 11 17.00 -17.40 -2.39
CA VAL A 11 15.75 -17.06 -1.72
C VAL A 11 15.78 -17.56 -0.27
N GLY A 12 16.29 -18.77 -0.03
CA GLY A 12 16.45 -19.31 1.33
C GLY A 12 17.34 -18.43 2.23
N SER A 13 18.35 -17.76 1.67
CA SER A 13 19.25 -16.89 2.43
C SER A 13 18.60 -15.56 2.86
N LEU A 14 17.51 -15.13 2.22
CA LEU A 14 16.78 -13.90 2.58
C LEU A 14 16.25 -13.92 4.02
N LYS A 15 16.06 -15.10 4.62
CA LYS A 15 15.70 -15.23 6.04
C LYS A 15 16.70 -14.56 7.00
N LYS A 16 17.95 -14.41 6.56
CA LYS A 16 19.02 -13.73 7.31
C LYS A 16 19.11 -12.24 6.98
N ALA A 17 18.44 -11.78 5.93
CA ALA A 17 18.45 -10.38 5.52
C ALA A 17 17.67 -9.55 6.54
N ARG A 18 18.30 -8.46 6.99
CA ARG A 18 17.68 -7.43 7.82
C ARG A 18 17.51 -6.19 6.96
N VAL A 19 16.27 -5.78 6.75
CA VAL A 19 15.94 -4.69 5.82
C VAL A 19 15.13 -3.64 6.56
N LEU A 20 15.60 -2.39 6.53
CA LEU A 20 14.80 -1.25 6.91
C LEU A 20 14.11 -0.72 5.64
N CYS A 21 12.79 -0.80 5.60
CA CYS A 21 11.99 -0.17 4.58
C CYS A 21 11.51 1.19 5.11
N VAL A 22 11.90 2.27 4.44
CA VAL A 22 11.41 3.62 4.71
C VAL A 22 10.76 4.14 3.44
N GLY A 23 9.55 4.67 3.55
CA GLY A 23 8.91 5.31 2.40
C GLY A 23 7.40 5.43 2.54
N ASP A 24 6.79 5.95 1.47
CA ASP A 24 5.37 6.23 1.44
C ASP A 24 4.54 4.95 1.35
N VAL A 25 3.64 4.79 2.31
CA VAL A 25 2.60 3.78 2.28
C VAL A 25 1.35 4.36 1.66
N MET A 26 0.63 3.54 0.90
CA MET A 26 -0.68 3.86 0.40
C MET A 26 -1.61 2.66 0.54
N LEU A 27 -2.92 2.91 0.57
CA LEU A 27 -3.92 1.87 0.56
C LEU A 27 -4.47 1.73 -0.88
N ASP A 28 -4.21 0.58 -1.50
CA ASP A 28 -4.78 0.23 -2.78
C ASP A 28 -6.18 -0.35 -2.57
N HIS A 29 -7.20 0.32 -3.11
CA HIS A 29 -8.57 -0.21 -3.15
C HIS A 29 -8.85 -0.75 -4.55
N PHE A 30 -9.42 -1.94 -4.63
CA PHE A 30 -9.83 -2.57 -5.88
C PHE A 30 -11.34 -2.81 -5.84
N LEU A 31 -12.10 -2.03 -6.60
CA LEU A 31 -13.55 -2.18 -6.72
C LEU A 31 -13.83 -2.90 -8.03
N TYR A 32 -14.23 -4.16 -7.91
CA TYR A 32 -14.59 -5.02 -9.02
C TYR A 32 -16.10 -4.96 -9.25
N GLY A 33 -16.49 -4.88 -10.51
CA GLY A 33 -17.88 -4.79 -10.91
C GLY A 33 -18.13 -5.17 -12.35
N THR A 34 -19.38 -4.97 -12.78
CA THR A 34 -19.80 -5.09 -14.18
C THR A 34 -20.24 -3.73 -14.71
N VAL A 35 -20.10 -3.54 -16.02
CA VAL A 35 -20.58 -2.35 -16.73
C VAL A 35 -21.57 -2.82 -17.77
N ASP A 36 -22.85 -2.71 -17.44
CA ASP A 36 -23.95 -3.22 -18.28
C ASP A 36 -24.75 -2.09 -18.95
N ARG A 37 -24.48 -0.83 -18.57
CA ARG A 37 -25.17 0.35 -19.11
C ARG A 37 -24.33 1.62 -19.05
N ILE A 38 -24.75 2.60 -19.83
CA ILE A 38 -24.27 3.99 -19.80
C ILE A 38 -25.20 4.81 -18.90
N SER A 39 -24.66 5.83 -18.23
CA SER A 39 -25.45 6.76 -17.41
C SER A 39 -26.40 7.59 -18.28
N PRO A 40 -27.67 7.79 -17.88
CA PRO A 40 -28.57 8.72 -18.56
C PRO A 40 -28.17 10.19 -18.35
N GLU A 41 -27.32 10.49 -17.37
CA GLU A 41 -26.91 11.85 -17.00
C GLU A 41 -25.68 12.34 -17.80
N ALA A 42 -24.82 11.41 -18.24
CA ALA A 42 -23.61 11.71 -18.98
C ALA A 42 -23.15 10.46 -19.75
N PRO A 43 -22.40 10.60 -20.88
CA PRO A 43 -21.91 9.48 -21.67
C PRO A 43 -20.74 8.74 -20.99
N ILE A 44 -20.97 8.24 -19.78
CA ILE A 44 -20.00 7.51 -18.95
C ILE A 44 -20.57 6.16 -18.51
N PRO A 45 -19.73 5.11 -18.39
CA PRO A 45 -20.17 3.79 -17.92
C PRO A 45 -20.59 3.83 -16.45
N VAL A 46 -21.62 3.06 -16.10
CA VAL A 46 -22.00 2.81 -14.71
C VAL A 46 -21.38 1.49 -14.25
N LEU A 47 -20.47 1.55 -13.28
CA LEU A 47 -19.91 0.35 -12.66
C LEU A 47 -20.80 -0.11 -11.50
N ASN A 48 -21.38 -1.30 -11.63
CA ASN A 48 -22.05 -1.98 -10.53
C ASN A 48 -21.02 -2.76 -9.71
N VAL A 49 -20.60 -2.21 -8.57
CA VAL A 49 -19.55 -2.80 -7.72
C VAL A 49 -20.10 -4.01 -6.97
N VAL A 50 -19.43 -5.16 -7.11
CA VAL A 50 -19.82 -6.44 -6.49
C VAL A 50 -18.78 -6.97 -5.50
N ARG A 51 -17.53 -6.51 -5.59
CA ARG A 51 -16.46 -6.89 -4.65
C ARG A 51 -15.52 -5.71 -4.44
N GLN A 52 -15.06 -5.56 -3.19
CA GLN A 52 -14.02 -4.60 -2.85
C GLN A 52 -12.91 -5.31 -2.07
N ASP A 53 -11.68 -5.19 -2.58
CA ASP A 53 -10.48 -5.65 -1.89
C ASP A 53 -9.61 -4.45 -1.51
N THR A 54 -8.89 -4.55 -0.38
CA THR A 54 -7.95 -3.52 0.07
C THR A 54 -6.59 -4.14 0.37
N MET A 55 -5.51 -3.48 -0.05
CA MET A 55 -4.15 -3.97 0.11
C MET A 55 -3.16 -2.84 0.39
N LEU A 56 -2.11 -3.15 1.14
CA LEU A 56 -0.94 -2.28 1.24
C LEU A 56 -0.28 -2.08 -0.14
N GLY A 57 -0.20 -0.82 -0.56
CA GLY A 57 0.52 -0.35 -1.74
C GLY A 57 1.79 0.42 -1.38
N GLY A 58 2.53 0.87 -2.39
CA GLY A 58 3.78 1.63 -2.20
C GLY A 58 4.83 0.84 -1.40
N ALA A 59 5.46 1.51 -0.43
CA ALA A 59 6.40 0.86 0.50
C ALA A 59 5.74 -0.24 1.33
N GLY A 60 4.42 -0.17 1.54
CA GLY A 60 3.63 -1.23 2.16
C GLY A 60 3.66 -2.56 1.38
N ASN A 61 3.62 -2.50 0.05
CA ASN A 61 3.77 -3.69 -0.79
C ASN A 61 5.21 -4.23 -0.74
N VAL A 62 6.20 -3.35 -0.68
CA VAL A 62 7.62 -3.75 -0.54
C VAL A 62 7.83 -4.52 0.75
N VAL A 63 7.41 -3.99 1.90
CA VAL A 63 7.58 -4.67 3.18
C VAL A 63 6.79 -5.98 3.23
N ARG A 64 5.59 -6.03 2.64
CA ARG A 64 4.80 -7.27 2.54
C ARG A 64 5.57 -8.36 1.81
N ASN A 65 6.22 -8.04 0.68
CA ASN A 65 7.02 -9.00 -0.07
C ASN A 65 8.25 -9.46 0.73
N LEU A 66 8.95 -8.55 1.40
CA LEU A 66 10.10 -8.88 2.24
C LEU A 66 9.72 -9.89 3.34
N VAL A 67 8.64 -9.61 4.08
CA VAL A 67 8.18 -10.51 5.15
C VAL A 67 7.69 -11.84 4.60
N THR A 68 6.99 -11.84 3.46
CA THR A 68 6.53 -13.09 2.80
C THR A 68 7.70 -13.97 2.36
N LEU A 69 8.81 -13.38 1.93
CA LEU A 69 10.05 -14.08 1.60
C LEU A 69 10.86 -14.51 2.84
N GLY A 70 10.38 -14.20 4.04
CA GLY A 70 10.99 -14.56 5.32
C GLY A 70 12.07 -13.60 5.81
N ALA A 71 12.30 -12.48 5.13
CA ALA A 71 13.27 -11.49 5.57
C ALA A 71 12.82 -10.79 6.86
N GLN A 72 13.78 -10.32 7.64
CA GLN A 72 13.54 -9.53 8.85
C GLN A 72 13.37 -8.07 8.44
N ALA A 73 12.13 -7.65 8.20
CA ALA A 73 11.83 -6.30 7.77
C ALA A 73 11.36 -5.41 8.92
N ARG A 74 11.97 -4.23 9.05
CA ARG A 74 11.42 -3.11 9.82
C ARG A 74 10.77 -2.13 8.86
N PHE A 75 9.68 -1.49 9.27
CA PHE A 75 8.97 -0.54 8.42
C PHE A 75 8.76 0.80 9.12
N VAL A 76 9.24 1.86 8.48
CA VAL A 76 9.05 3.24 8.94
C VAL A 76 8.29 3.99 7.85
N THR A 77 7.10 4.46 8.19
CA THR A 77 6.21 5.14 7.26
C THR A 77 5.31 6.13 7.99
N ILE A 78 4.60 6.95 7.23
CA ILE A 78 3.70 7.98 7.73
C ILE A 78 2.30 7.73 7.20
N ILE A 79 1.29 7.87 8.05
CA ILE A 79 -0.13 7.80 7.71
C ILE A 79 -0.87 9.05 8.21
N GLY A 80 -2.02 9.32 7.60
CA GLY A 80 -2.96 10.32 8.09
C GLY A 80 -3.69 9.85 9.35
N LYS A 81 -4.30 10.80 10.06
CA LYS A 81 -5.21 10.50 11.19
C LYS A 81 -6.64 10.24 10.70
N ASP A 82 -6.82 9.23 9.85
CA ASP A 82 -8.07 8.92 9.17
C ASP A 82 -8.38 7.41 9.16
N GLY A 83 -9.51 7.02 8.54
CA GLY A 83 -9.95 5.63 8.44
C GLY A 83 -8.96 4.76 7.68
N ASP A 84 -8.47 5.24 6.53
CA ASP A 84 -7.51 4.51 5.70
C ASP A 84 -6.17 4.30 6.42
N GLY A 85 -5.73 5.27 7.23
CA GLY A 85 -4.56 5.14 8.09
C GLY A 85 -4.72 4.03 9.14
N LYS A 86 -5.91 3.91 9.75
CA LYS A 86 -6.22 2.80 10.67
C LYS A 86 -6.19 1.45 9.96
N ASP A 87 -6.68 1.40 8.73
CA ASP A 87 -6.67 0.20 7.90
C ASP A 87 -5.24 -0.23 7.55
N ILE A 88 -4.38 0.72 7.17
CA ILE A 88 -2.95 0.47 6.96
C ILE A 88 -2.30 -0.07 8.24
N ALA A 89 -2.50 0.57 9.38
CA ALA A 89 -1.94 0.12 10.65
C ALA A 89 -2.38 -1.31 11.01
N ARG A 90 -3.65 -1.66 10.75
CA ARG A 90 -4.17 -3.01 10.92
C ARG A 90 -3.49 -4.01 9.99
N GLN A 91 -3.32 -3.68 8.70
CA GLN A 91 -2.66 -4.58 7.73
C GLN A 91 -1.18 -4.79 8.04
N ILE A 92 -0.46 -3.73 8.43
CA ILE A 92 0.96 -3.82 8.86
C ILE A 92 1.08 -4.82 10.01
N LYS A 93 0.25 -4.68 11.05
CA LYS A 93 0.22 -5.60 12.19
C LYS A 93 -0.17 -7.03 11.78
N GLY A 94 -1.13 -7.17 10.86
CA GLY A 94 -1.57 -8.46 10.31
C GLY A 94 -0.47 -9.22 9.58
N HIS A 95 0.51 -8.51 9.00
CA HIS A 95 1.70 -9.10 8.40
C HIS A 95 2.83 -9.39 9.41
N GLY A 96 2.60 -9.22 10.72
CA GLY A 96 3.60 -9.49 11.75
C GLY A 96 4.69 -8.41 11.88
N ILE A 97 4.50 -7.26 11.23
CA ILE A 97 5.38 -6.09 11.38
C ILE A 97 5.00 -5.40 12.69
N LYS A 98 6.00 -5.15 13.55
CA LYS A 98 5.77 -4.67 14.93
C LYS A 98 5.70 -3.14 15.03
N GLU A 99 6.29 -2.45 14.07
CA GLU A 99 6.35 -1.00 14.04
C GLU A 99 4.96 -0.37 13.87
N THR A 100 4.73 0.69 14.62
CA THR A 100 3.55 1.55 14.44
C THR A 100 3.91 2.68 13.50
N PRO A 101 3.09 2.95 12.45
CA PRO A 101 3.35 4.06 11.55
C PRO A 101 3.25 5.41 12.29
N ILE A 102 4.01 6.40 11.81
CA ILE A 102 3.96 7.77 12.33
C ILE A 102 2.65 8.41 11.87
N ILE A 103 1.89 8.99 12.79
CA ILE A 103 0.64 9.69 12.47
C ILE A 103 0.93 11.17 12.26
N ASP A 104 0.48 11.71 11.14
CA ASP A 104 0.47 13.13 10.80
C ASP A 104 -0.97 13.57 10.56
N ASP A 105 -1.49 14.46 11.42
CA ASP A 105 -2.88 14.95 11.36
C ASP A 105 -3.08 16.06 10.32
N GLY A 106 -1.99 16.61 9.77
CA GLY A 106 -2.02 17.60 8.69
C GLY A 106 -2.11 16.99 7.28
N ARG A 107 -2.09 15.66 7.16
CA ARG A 107 -2.21 14.96 5.87
C ARG A 107 -3.29 13.90 5.89
N ARG A 108 -3.78 13.58 4.68
CA ARG A 108 -4.55 12.35 4.47
C ARG A 108 -3.63 11.19 4.15
N THR A 109 -4.06 10.00 4.54
CA THR A 109 -3.47 8.75 4.07
C THR A 109 -3.64 8.63 2.55
N SER A 110 -2.56 8.30 1.85
CA SER A 110 -2.60 8.10 0.41
C SER A 110 -3.43 6.87 0.05
N THR A 111 -4.39 7.03 -0.84
CA THR A 111 -5.21 5.93 -1.38
C THR A 111 -5.18 5.93 -2.90
N LYS A 112 -5.22 4.73 -3.49
CA LYS A 112 -5.31 4.51 -4.93
C LYS A 112 -6.46 3.56 -5.20
N THR A 113 -7.58 4.11 -5.65
CA THR A 113 -8.81 3.36 -5.91
C THR A 113 -8.89 2.99 -7.38
N ARG A 114 -8.86 1.70 -7.68
CA ARG A 114 -8.96 1.13 -9.03
C ARG A 114 -10.35 0.56 -9.22
N TYR A 115 -11.03 1.04 -10.25
CA TYR A 115 -12.34 0.57 -10.67
C TYR A 115 -12.14 -0.43 -11.81
N ILE A 116 -12.64 -1.65 -11.66
CA ILE A 116 -12.34 -2.78 -12.54
C ILE A 116 -13.65 -3.40 -13.04
N ALA A 117 -13.79 -3.46 -14.37
CA ALA A 117 -14.88 -4.13 -15.04
C ALA A 117 -14.34 -5.36 -15.77
N GLY A 118 -14.70 -6.56 -15.32
CA GLY A 118 -14.10 -7.81 -15.80
C GLY A 118 -12.59 -7.83 -15.59
N VAL A 119 -11.81 -7.86 -16.68
CA VAL A 119 -10.34 -7.83 -16.66
C VAL A 119 -9.75 -6.44 -16.93
N GLN A 120 -10.58 -5.43 -17.19
CA GLN A 120 -10.14 -4.10 -17.57
C GLN A 120 -10.28 -3.12 -16.40
N GLN A 121 -9.20 -2.37 -16.13
CA GLN A 121 -9.28 -1.21 -15.25
C GLN A 121 -9.88 -0.02 -16.03
N VAL A 122 -11.01 0.50 -15.55
CA VAL A 122 -11.76 1.57 -16.23
C VAL A 122 -11.43 2.96 -15.71
N LEU A 123 -11.07 3.08 -14.42
CA LEU A 123 -10.74 4.34 -13.78
C LEU A 123 -9.74 4.11 -12.63
N ARG A 124 -8.91 5.12 -12.37
CA ARG A 124 -8.19 5.25 -11.09
C ARG A 124 -8.53 6.59 -10.44
N ALA A 125 -8.84 6.56 -9.16
CA ALA A 125 -8.99 7.75 -8.34
C ALA A 125 -7.92 7.74 -7.25
N ASP A 126 -7.12 8.81 -7.21
CA ASP A 126 -6.05 8.98 -6.23
C ASP A 126 -6.50 10.02 -5.20
N ARG A 127 -6.32 9.73 -3.91
CA ARG A 127 -6.49 10.73 -2.85
C ARG A 127 -5.23 10.77 -2.02
N GLU A 128 -4.51 11.87 -2.08
CA GLU A 128 -3.23 12.02 -1.39
C GLU A 128 -2.97 13.48 -1.00
N THR A 129 -2.02 13.68 -0.09
CA THR A 129 -1.41 14.98 0.18
C THR A 129 -0.03 15.00 -0.45
N ALA A 130 0.13 15.74 -1.56
CA ALA A 130 1.40 15.87 -2.30
C ALA A 130 2.29 17.02 -1.79
N LEU A 131 2.21 17.33 -0.49
CA LEU A 131 3.00 18.39 0.14
C LEU A 131 4.17 17.79 0.93
N PRO A 132 5.29 18.52 1.09
CA PRO A 132 6.40 18.11 1.94
C PRO A 132 5.94 17.79 3.38
N LEU A 133 6.74 17.00 4.08
CA LEU A 133 6.55 16.79 5.52
C LEU A 133 6.71 18.12 6.27
N SER A 134 5.96 18.28 7.36
CA SER A 134 6.32 19.31 8.33
C SER A 134 7.67 18.95 8.97
N ALA A 135 8.46 19.95 9.36
CA ALA A 135 9.74 19.72 10.04
C ALA A 135 9.60 18.80 11.28
N LYS A 136 8.46 18.88 11.97
CA LYS A 136 8.12 18.01 13.10
C LYS A 136 7.93 16.54 12.68
N THR A 137 7.19 16.29 11.60
CA THR A 137 6.95 14.93 11.08
C THR A 137 8.25 14.36 10.50
N GLU A 138 9.02 15.17 9.79
CA GLU A 138 10.32 14.81 9.23
C GLU A 138 11.33 14.39 10.31
N ALA A 139 11.46 15.18 11.39
CA ALA A 139 12.33 14.82 12.51
C ALA A 139 11.95 13.49 13.15
N LYS A 140 10.64 13.20 13.31
CA LYS A 140 10.16 11.91 13.80
C LYS A 140 10.52 10.76 12.85
N LEU A 141 10.41 10.98 11.54
CA LEU A 141 10.76 9.99 10.54
C LEU A 141 12.25 9.65 10.60
N ILE A 142 13.10 10.66 10.68
CA ILE A 142 14.56 10.51 10.79
C ILE A 142 14.94 9.78 12.09
N GLN A 143 14.29 10.09 13.21
CA GLN A 143 14.55 9.42 14.50
C GLN A 143 14.12 7.95 14.51
N ALA A 144 13.10 7.59 13.72
CA ALA A 144 12.56 6.23 13.68
C ALA A 144 13.33 5.27 12.77
N ALA A 145 14.06 5.83 11.78
CA ALA A 145 14.90 5.10 10.83
C ALA A 145 16.22 4.66 11.48
#